data_AF-A0A0D3FNP3-F1
#
_entry.id   AF-A0A0D3FNP3-F1
#
_cell.length_a   1.000
_cell.length_b   1.000
_cell.length_c   1.000
_cell.angle_alpha   90.00
_cell.angle_beta   90.00
_cell.angle_gamma   90.00
#
_symmetry.space_group_name_H-M   'P 1'
#
loop_
_entity.id
_entity.type
_entity.pdbx_description
1 polymer ?
#
loop_
_entity_poly.entity_id
_entity_poly.type
_entity_poly.pdbx_seq_one_letter_code
_entity_poly.pdbx_strand_id
1 'polypeptide(L)'
;MAAASSRWQRMAAACFVLAALAMWAAPAACGARAGWASYPARPAEVVASWVAQGRYYAHANNSCAPGQQCGTYTQVVWRRTAEVGCAQATCTTGATLTICLYNPHGNVQGQSPY
;
A
#
# COMPACT_ATOMS: atom_id res chain seq x y z
N MET A 1 -18.98 2.08 -24.23
CA MET A 1 -17.59 1.66 -23.95
C MET A 1 -16.95 2.79 -23.15
N ALA A 2 -16.91 2.68 -21.83
CA ALA A 2 -16.40 3.75 -20.97
C ALA A 2 -14.90 3.90 -21.20
N ALA A 3 -14.47 5.07 -21.65
CA ALA A 3 -13.06 5.42 -21.72
C ALA A 3 -12.46 5.31 -20.31
N ALA A 4 -11.63 4.29 -20.08
CA ALA A 4 -10.79 4.22 -18.90
C ALA A 4 -10.06 5.57 -18.79
N SER A 5 -10.35 6.32 -17.72
CA SER A 5 -10.04 7.74 -17.65
C SER A 5 -8.54 7.99 -17.92
N SER A 6 -8.20 8.98 -18.73
CA SER A 6 -6.80 9.35 -19.06
C SER A 6 -5.94 9.70 -17.83
N ARG A 7 -6.56 9.81 -16.66
CA ARG A 7 -5.96 9.98 -15.34
C ARG A 7 -5.36 8.67 -14.83
N TRP A 8 -5.93 7.50 -15.18
CA TRP A 8 -5.40 6.18 -14.85
C TRP A 8 -4.17 5.80 -15.63
N GLN A 9 -4.11 6.16 -16.91
CA GLN A 9 -2.89 5.99 -17.69
C GLN A 9 -1.74 6.84 -17.13
N ARG A 10 -2.04 8.02 -16.58
CA ARG A 10 -1.06 8.86 -15.86
C ARG A 10 -0.72 8.34 -14.48
N MET A 11 -1.66 7.75 -13.74
CA MET A 11 -1.38 7.07 -12.46
C MET A 11 -0.60 5.78 -12.66
N ALA A 12 -0.89 5.00 -13.70
CA ALA A 12 -0.12 3.83 -14.08
C ALA A 12 1.27 4.26 -14.57
N ALA A 13 1.38 5.31 -15.40
CA ALA A 13 2.66 5.87 -15.79
C ALA A 13 3.41 6.49 -14.59
N ALA A 14 2.72 7.10 -13.63
CA ALA A 14 3.29 7.56 -12.37
C ALA A 14 3.62 6.40 -11.45
N CYS A 15 2.93 5.25 -11.51
CA CYS A 15 3.30 4.03 -10.82
C CYS A 15 4.57 3.46 -11.47
N PHE A 16 4.70 3.50 -12.79
CA PHE A 16 5.94 3.18 -13.51
C PHE A 16 7.06 4.17 -13.20
N VAL A 17 6.79 5.48 -13.11
CA VAL A 17 7.79 6.51 -12.84
C VAL A 17 8.13 6.59 -11.36
N LEU A 18 7.20 6.36 -10.43
CA LEU A 18 7.46 6.27 -8.99
C LEU A 18 8.08 4.93 -8.62
N ALA A 19 7.70 3.82 -9.29
CA ALA A 19 8.44 2.58 -9.17
C ALA A 19 9.83 2.73 -9.79
N ALA A 20 9.97 3.36 -10.96
CA ALA A 20 11.27 3.63 -11.57
C ALA A 20 12.11 4.62 -10.74
N LEU A 21 11.53 5.67 -10.18
CA LEU A 21 12.21 6.62 -9.27
C LEU A 21 12.49 5.98 -7.92
N ALA A 22 11.64 5.10 -7.39
CA ALA A 22 11.96 4.30 -6.20
C ALA A 22 13.06 3.27 -6.52
N MET A 23 13.12 2.74 -7.74
CA MET A 23 14.18 1.86 -8.23
C MET A 23 15.48 2.62 -8.53
N TRP A 24 15.41 3.91 -8.87
CA TRP A 24 16.58 4.76 -9.19
C TRP A 24 17.10 5.52 -7.96
N ALA A 25 16.22 5.88 -7.03
CA ALA A 25 16.50 6.50 -5.73
C ALA A 25 16.55 5.49 -4.57
N ALA A 26 16.66 4.19 -4.87
CA ALA A 26 17.11 3.17 -3.92
C ALA A 26 18.61 2.89 -4.13
N PRO A 27 19.52 3.84 -3.80
CA PRO A 27 20.93 3.50 -3.82
C PRO A 27 21.16 2.47 -2.71
N ALA A 28 21.46 1.24 -3.14
CA ALA A 28 21.72 0.03 -2.37
C ALA A 28 20.51 -0.86 -2.02
N ALA A 29 19.84 -1.38 -3.07
CA ALA A 29 19.14 -2.67 -3.09
C ALA A 29 18.45 -3.10 -1.78
N CYS A 30 17.46 -2.30 -1.37
CA CYS A 30 16.64 -2.48 -0.16
C CYS A 30 17.42 -2.41 1.16
N GLY A 31 17.99 -1.25 1.44
CA GLY A 31 18.49 -0.89 2.76
C GLY A 31 18.07 0.51 3.20
N ALA A 32 17.10 0.60 4.11
CA ALA A 32 17.03 1.68 5.09
C ALA A 32 16.67 1.06 6.44
N ARG A 33 17.53 1.28 7.44
CA ARG A 33 17.52 0.64 8.75
C ARG A 33 16.22 0.88 9.53
N ALA A 34 15.39 -0.16 9.65
CA ALA A 34 14.54 -0.51 10.79
C ALA A 34 13.99 -1.92 10.51
N GLY A 35 14.07 -2.85 11.47
CA GLY A 35 13.94 -4.30 11.24
C GLY A 35 12.75 -4.74 10.38
N TRP A 36 13.06 -5.33 9.22
CA TRP A 36 12.12 -6.11 8.40
C TRP A 36 12.69 -7.52 8.27
N ALA A 37 12.07 -8.52 8.90
CA ALA A 37 12.34 -9.92 8.59
C ALA A 37 11.92 -10.15 7.14
N SER A 38 12.87 -10.54 6.30
CA SER A 38 12.71 -10.53 4.84
C SER A 38 12.70 -11.95 4.30
N TYR A 39 11.54 -12.38 3.81
CA TYR A 39 11.37 -13.58 2.99
C TYR A 39 10.65 -13.18 1.69
N PRO A 40 10.86 -13.91 0.58
CA PRO A 40 10.08 -13.69 -0.63
C PRO A 40 8.59 -13.82 -0.29
N ALA A 41 7.85 -12.72 -0.41
CA ALA A 41 6.44 -12.68 -0.04
C ALA A 41 5.56 -12.60 -1.28
N ARG A 42 4.58 -13.49 -1.39
CA ARG A 42 3.58 -13.40 -2.47
C ARG A 42 2.75 -12.13 -2.27
N PRO A 43 2.29 -11.45 -3.35
CA PRO A 43 1.44 -10.27 -3.23
C PRO A 43 0.23 -10.48 -2.30
N ALA A 44 -0.38 -11.67 -2.36
CA ALA A 44 -1.50 -12.04 -1.51
C ALA A 44 -1.15 -12.09 -0.01
N GLU A 45 0.06 -12.55 0.34
CA GLU A 45 0.52 -12.62 1.74
C GLU A 45 0.74 -11.21 2.30
N VAL A 46 1.29 -10.31 1.48
CA VAL A 46 1.48 -8.91 1.86
C VAL A 46 0.14 -8.22 2.09
N VAL A 47 -0.80 -8.35 1.16
CA VAL A 47 -2.15 -7.77 1.33
C VAL A 47 -2.88 -8.41 2.52
N ALA A 48 -2.75 -9.72 2.72
CA ALA A 48 -3.33 -10.39 3.88
C ALA A 48 -2.76 -9.84 5.21
N SER A 49 -1.47 -9.49 5.25
CA SER A 49 -0.85 -8.86 6.42
C SER A 49 -1.43 -7.47 6.71
N TRP A 50 -1.75 -6.69 5.67
CA TRP A 50 -2.42 -5.39 5.82
C TRP A 50 -3.85 -5.58 6.31
N VAL A 51 -4.58 -6.55 5.75
CA VAL A 51 -5.95 -6.87 6.18
C VAL A 51 -5.98 -7.35 7.64
N ALA A 52 -4.99 -8.13 8.06
CA ALA A 52 -4.89 -8.66 9.42
C ALA A 52 -4.78 -7.56 10.50
N GLN A 53 -4.31 -6.35 10.15
CA GLN A 53 -4.32 -5.21 11.07
C GLN A 53 -5.73 -4.81 11.50
N GLY A 54 -6.77 -5.19 10.74
CA GLY A 54 -8.17 -4.96 11.10
C GLY A 54 -8.56 -5.55 12.46
N ARG A 55 -7.84 -6.57 12.95
CA ARG A 55 -8.05 -7.12 14.31
C ARG A 55 -7.82 -6.09 15.43
N TYR A 56 -7.10 -5.00 15.14
CA TYR A 56 -6.80 -3.92 16.08
C TYR A 56 -7.68 -2.69 15.85
N TYR A 57 -8.55 -2.71 14.85
CA TYR A 57 -9.38 -1.57 14.47
C TYR A 57 -10.76 -1.66 15.12
N ALA A 58 -11.11 -0.65 15.91
CA ALA A 58 -12.40 -0.53 16.54
C ALA A 58 -13.37 0.28 15.64
N HIS A 59 -14.29 -0.43 15.00
CA HIS A 59 -15.27 0.17 14.09
C HIS A 59 -16.22 1.16 14.78
N ALA A 60 -16.55 0.93 16.06
CA ALA A 60 -17.52 1.74 16.79
C ALA A 60 -17.11 3.21 16.94
N ASN A 61 -15.80 3.49 16.98
CA ASN A 61 -15.27 4.83 17.20
C ASN A 61 -14.17 5.22 16.21
N ASN A 62 -14.02 4.49 15.11
CA ASN A 62 -13.02 4.74 14.06
C ASN A 62 -11.60 4.89 14.64
N SER A 63 -11.20 3.99 15.55
CA SER A 63 -9.89 4.08 16.23
C SER A 63 -9.06 2.81 16.09
N CYS A 64 -7.74 2.96 16.23
CA CYS A 64 -6.80 1.86 16.29
C CYS A 64 -6.38 1.61 17.74
N ALA A 65 -6.21 0.35 18.13
CA ALA A 65 -5.74 0.00 19.46
C ALA A 65 -4.39 0.68 19.79
N PRO A 66 -4.15 1.11 21.05
CA PRO A 66 -2.91 1.78 21.43
C PRO A 66 -1.66 0.97 21.07
N GLY A 67 -0.67 1.62 20.47
CA GLY A 67 0.58 1.00 20.03
C GLY A 67 0.46 0.07 18.81
N GLN A 68 -0.72 -0.03 18.19
CA GLN A 68 -0.94 -0.83 16.99
C GLN A 68 -0.97 0.03 15.72
N GLN A 69 -0.84 -0.61 14.57
CA GLN A 69 -0.95 0.02 13.25
C GLN A 69 -2.21 -0.48 12.57
N CYS A 70 -3.07 0.44 12.13
CA CYS A 70 -4.28 0.13 11.36
C CYS A 70 -4.34 0.88 10.03
N GLY A 71 -3.41 1.81 9.77
CA GLY A 71 -3.47 2.70 8.60
C GLY A 71 -3.41 1.94 7.27
N THR A 72 -2.70 0.82 7.20
CA THR A 72 -2.67 0.02 5.97
C THR A 72 -3.99 -0.73 5.78
N TYR A 73 -4.58 -1.27 6.86
CA TYR A 73 -5.92 -1.86 6.81
C TYR A 73 -6.96 -0.86 6.34
N THR A 74 -7.05 0.31 6.97
CA THR A 74 -8.07 1.30 6.65
C THR A 74 -7.94 1.81 5.21
N GLN A 75 -6.73 1.85 4.65
CA GLN A 75 -6.53 2.17 3.23
C GLN A 75 -7.05 1.05 2.32
N VAL A 76 -6.81 -0.23 2.66
CA VAL A 76 -7.28 -1.38 1.88
C VAL A 76 -8.81 -1.41 1.82
N VAL A 77 -9.49 -1.13 2.93
CA VAL A 77 -10.95 -1.18 3.03
C VAL A 77 -11.66 0.14 2.71
N TRP A 78 -10.93 1.14 2.20
CA TRP A 78 -11.47 2.49 2.04
C TRP A 78 -12.55 2.54 0.94
N ARG A 79 -13.81 2.69 1.35
CA ARG A 79 -15.00 2.63 0.48
C ARG A 79 -14.96 3.59 -0.70
N ARG A 80 -14.39 4.79 -0.51
CA ARG A 80 -14.33 5.80 -1.57
C ARG A 80 -13.23 5.55 -2.58
N THR A 81 -12.29 4.63 -2.33
CA THR A 81 -11.32 4.25 -3.33
C THR A 81 -12.02 3.48 -4.43
N ALA A 82 -11.91 3.97 -5.66
CA ALA A 82 -12.52 3.36 -6.83
C ALA A 82 -11.55 2.43 -7.55
N GLU A 83 -10.26 2.72 -7.48
CA GLU A 83 -9.26 2.10 -8.34
C GLU A 83 -7.94 1.92 -7.58
N VAL A 84 -7.27 0.78 -7.80
CA VAL A 84 -6.03 0.39 -7.10
C VAL A 84 -5.01 -0.14 -8.11
N GLY A 85 -3.76 0.30 -8.01
CA GLY A 85 -2.64 -0.19 -8.80
C GLY A 85 -1.48 -0.57 -7.89
N CYS A 86 -0.90 -1.76 -8.09
CA CYS A 86 0.18 -2.27 -7.25
C CYS A 86 1.40 -2.68 -8.09
N ALA A 87 2.58 -2.57 -7.49
CA ALA A 87 3.84 -3.05 -8.02
C ALA A 87 4.61 -3.79 -6.92
N GLN A 88 5.34 -4.82 -7.31
CA GLN A 88 6.19 -5.59 -6.40
C GLN A 88 7.56 -5.79 -7.01
N ALA A 89 8.60 -5.62 -6.20
CA ALA A 89 9.99 -5.86 -6.57
C ALA A 89 10.68 -6.73 -5.52
N THR A 90 11.53 -7.65 -5.98
CA THR A 90 12.41 -8.41 -5.09
C THR A 90 13.78 -7.77 -5.06
N CYS A 91 14.27 -7.54 -3.86
CA CYS A 91 15.55 -6.93 -3.55
C CYS A 91 16.69 -7.93 -3.70
N THR A 92 17.92 -7.47 -3.92
CA THR A 92 19.09 -8.37 -3.94
C THR A 92 19.34 -9.06 -2.59
N THR A 93 18.84 -8.46 -1.50
CA THR A 93 18.84 -9.04 -0.15
C THR A 93 17.81 -10.17 0.03
N GLY A 94 16.96 -10.44 -0.96
CA GLY A 94 15.86 -11.41 -0.89
C GLY A 94 14.57 -10.85 -0.27
N ALA A 95 14.58 -9.60 0.18
CA ALA A 95 13.38 -8.90 0.64
C ALA A 95 12.41 -8.60 -0.51
N THR A 96 11.13 -8.43 -0.20
CA THR A 96 10.12 -8.03 -1.18
C THR A 96 9.55 -6.66 -0.82
N LEU A 97 9.65 -5.71 -1.75
CA LEU A 97 8.99 -4.41 -1.66
C LEU A 97 7.68 -4.46 -2.43
N THR A 98 6.57 -4.18 -1.75
CA THR A 98 5.24 -4.09 -2.37
C THR A 98 4.67 -2.71 -2.14
N ILE A 99 4.24 -2.06 -3.21
CA ILE A 99 3.63 -0.72 -3.18
C ILE A 99 2.27 -0.83 -3.86
N CYS A 100 1.25 -0.24 -3.23
CA CYS A 100 -0.07 -0.07 -3.83
C CYS A 100 -0.49 1.40 -3.74
N LEU A 101 -1.04 1.92 -4.82
CA LEU A 101 -1.60 3.26 -4.96
C LEU A 101 -3.11 3.16 -5.09
N TYR A 102 -3.82 4.01 -4.36
CA TYR A 102 -5.28 4.01 -4.22
C TYR A 102 -5.83 5.34 -4.75
N ASN A 103 -6.85 5.31 -5.61
CA ASN A 103 -7.53 6.51 -6.11
C ASN A 103 -9.06 6.40 -6.07
N PRO A 104 -9.75 7.43 -5.56
CA PRO A 104 -9.25 8.46 -4.64
C PRO A 104 -8.51 7.85 -3.43
N HIS A 105 -7.51 8.58 -2.90
CA HIS A 105 -6.77 8.13 -1.73
C HIS A 105 -7.69 8.00 -0.50
N GLY A 106 -7.31 7.10 0.41
CA GLY A 106 -8.02 6.89 1.66
C GLY A 106 -7.36 7.57 2.84
N ASN A 107 -7.72 7.12 4.05
CA ASN A 107 -7.17 7.59 5.33
C ASN A 107 -7.28 9.11 5.51
N VAL A 108 -8.38 9.69 5.05
CA VAL A 108 -8.66 11.11 5.25
C VAL A 108 -9.01 11.35 6.72
N GLN A 109 -8.32 12.28 7.37
CA GLN A 109 -8.52 12.60 8.78
C GLN A 109 -10.00 12.93 9.08
N GLY A 110 -10.55 12.30 10.11
CA GLY A 110 -11.95 12.47 10.51
C GLY A 110 -12.97 11.72 9.67
N GLN A 111 -12.56 10.97 8.64
CA GLN A 111 -13.46 10.13 7.85
C GLN A 111 -13.33 8.65 8.22
N SER A 112 -14.44 7.93 8.14
CA SER A 112 -14.50 6.48 8.27
C SER A 112 -14.13 5.81 6.93
N PRO A 113 -13.41 4.67 6.95
CA PRO A 113 -13.19 3.85 5.76
C PRO A 113 -14.48 3.23 5.19
N TYR A 114 -15.60 3.25 5.93
CA TYR A 114 -16.91 2.67 5.57
C TYR A 114 -17.98 3.72 5.28
#